data_AF-A0A948VB11-F1
#
_entry.id   AF-A0A948VB11-F1
#
_cell.length_a   1.000
_cell.length_b   1.000
_cell.length_c   1.000
_cell.angle_alpha   90.00
_cell.angle_beta   90.00
_cell.angle_gamma   90.00
#
_symmetry.space_group_name_H-M   'P 1'
#
loop_
_entity.id
_entity.type
_entity.pdbx_description
1 polymer ?
#
loop_
_entity_poly.entity_id
_entity_poly.type
_entity_poly.pdbx_seq_one_letter_code
_entity_poly.pdbx_strand_id
1 'polypeptide(L)'
;QPAIMRLMTNEKERKIRMRQLRPVSKTEKILFPLVTAGIIALLVPSVTPLMGMFMLGNLMKESGVVGRLTETAQGALMNIVTIFLGVSVGATMHANNFLSWKPLFIFSLGLLDFGVCTVGGILTVKVMNLFLEEKINPLIGSAGVSAVPMAARVSQVQGQKYDKTNHLLMHAMGPNLAGVIGSAAAAGMFIAMFD
;
A
#
# COMPACT_ATOMS: atom_id res chain seq x y z
N GLN A 1 -7.81 -2.50 -12.62
CA GLN A 1 -6.34 -2.64 -12.67
C GLN A 1 -5.82 -3.42 -13.91
N PRO A 2 -6.17 -4.70 -14.18
CA PRO A 2 -5.50 -5.48 -15.25
C PRO A 2 -5.72 -4.99 -16.70
N ALA A 3 -6.86 -4.36 -16.98
CA ALA A 3 -7.12 -3.75 -18.28
C ALA A 3 -6.20 -2.54 -18.51
N ILE A 4 -6.06 -1.68 -17.51
CA ILE A 4 -5.18 -0.50 -17.55
C ILE A 4 -3.71 -0.92 -17.73
N MET A 5 -3.26 -1.94 -16.99
CA MET A 5 -1.93 -2.51 -17.16
C MET A 5 -1.71 -2.98 -18.61
N ARG A 6 -2.71 -3.61 -19.21
CA ARG A 6 -2.64 -4.10 -20.60
C ARG A 6 -2.64 -2.98 -21.64
N LEU A 7 -3.31 -1.86 -21.38
CA LEU A 7 -3.39 -0.72 -22.29
C LEU A 7 -2.12 0.15 -22.22
N MET A 8 -1.59 0.36 -21.01
CA MET A 8 -0.51 1.32 -20.78
C MET A 8 0.89 0.76 -20.97
N THR A 9 1.08 -0.56 -20.92
CA THR A 9 2.43 -1.17 -20.96
C THR A 9 2.66 -1.98 -22.23
N ASN A 10 3.90 -2.12 -22.67
CA ASN A 10 4.28 -2.94 -23.83
C ASN A 10 4.78 -4.34 -23.39
N GLU A 11 4.72 -5.35 -24.26
CA GLU A 11 5.22 -6.69 -23.91
C GLU A 11 6.68 -6.71 -23.49
N LYS A 12 7.53 -5.90 -24.15
CA LYS A 12 8.95 -5.75 -23.79
C LYS A 12 9.11 -5.24 -22.35
N GLU A 13 8.30 -4.27 -21.95
CA GLU A 13 8.32 -3.70 -20.60
C GLU A 13 7.86 -4.72 -19.54
N ARG A 14 6.84 -5.52 -19.88
CA ARG A 14 6.29 -6.55 -18.98
C ARG A 14 7.27 -7.69 -18.70
N LYS A 15 8.19 -7.94 -19.63
CA LYS A 15 9.23 -8.99 -19.54
C LYS A 15 10.52 -8.50 -18.87
N ILE A 16 10.58 -7.26 -18.39
CA ILE A 16 11.72 -6.76 -17.61
C ILE A 16 11.85 -7.61 -16.33
N ARG A 17 13.04 -8.18 -16.14
CA ARG A 17 13.41 -8.96 -14.96
C ARG A 17 14.01 -8.05 -13.91
N MET A 18 13.48 -8.13 -12.69
CA MET A 18 13.98 -7.35 -11.57
C MET A 18 15.19 -8.01 -10.95
N ARG A 19 16.15 -7.21 -10.50
CA ARG A 19 17.32 -7.70 -9.75
C ARG A 19 16.90 -8.26 -8.40
N GLN A 20 17.65 -9.23 -7.89
CA GLN A 20 17.42 -9.77 -6.56
C GLN A 20 17.50 -8.66 -5.50
N LEU A 21 16.61 -8.72 -4.52
CA LEU A 21 16.60 -7.78 -3.40
C LEU A 21 17.91 -7.90 -2.60
N ARG A 22 18.43 -6.75 -2.14
CA ARG A 22 19.62 -6.73 -1.27
C ARG A 22 19.33 -7.42 0.06
N PRO A 23 20.33 -8.06 0.69
CA PRO A 23 20.19 -8.53 2.07
C PRO A 23 20.03 -7.31 2.99
N VAL A 24 19.01 -7.35 3.85
CA VAL A 24 18.71 -6.29 4.81
C VAL A 24 19.12 -6.78 6.20
N SER A 25 19.94 -5.98 6.90
CA SER A 25 20.42 -6.33 8.24
C SER A 25 19.29 -6.26 9.27
N LYS A 26 19.41 -7.03 10.36
CA LYS A 26 18.44 -6.97 11.47
C LYS A 26 18.35 -5.56 12.07
N THR A 27 19.50 -4.89 12.21
CA THR A 27 19.60 -3.52 12.72
C THR A 27 18.82 -2.54 11.84
N GLU A 28 18.92 -2.66 10.52
CA GLU A 28 18.19 -1.79 9.59
C GLU A 28 16.67 -1.98 9.70
N LYS A 29 16.19 -3.23 9.86
CA LYS A 29 14.75 -3.50 10.04
C LYS A 29 14.19 -2.94 11.34
N ILE A 30 14.97 -2.94 12.42
CA ILE A 30 14.56 -2.40 13.73
C ILE A 30 14.61 -0.87 13.74
N LEU A 31 15.63 -0.26 13.11
CA LEU A 31 15.75 1.20 13.04
C LEU A 31 14.73 1.83 12.10
N PHE A 32 14.34 1.14 11.03
CA PHE A 32 13.37 1.65 10.05
C PHE A 32 12.09 2.22 10.68
N PRO A 33 11.34 1.49 11.53
CA PRO A 33 10.13 2.04 12.15
C PRO A 33 10.41 3.21 13.10
N LEU A 34 11.52 3.20 13.83
CA LEU A 34 11.88 4.27 14.77
C LEU A 34 12.24 5.57 14.05
N VAL A 35 13.10 5.47 13.03
CA VAL A 35 13.52 6.62 12.22
C VAL A 35 12.34 7.18 11.44
N THR A 36 11.53 6.31 10.82
CA THR A 36 10.36 6.74 10.05
C THR A 36 9.33 7.42 10.95
N ALA A 37 9.03 6.86 12.13
CA ALA A 37 8.12 7.49 13.09
C ALA A 37 8.66 8.84 13.57
N GLY A 38 9.96 8.94 13.87
CA GLY A 38 10.59 10.20 14.27
C GLY A 38 10.53 11.28 13.19
N ILE A 39 10.82 10.94 11.94
CA ILE A 39 10.73 11.86 10.80
C ILE A 39 9.29 12.34 10.60
N ILE A 40 8.32 11.43 10.64
CA ILE A 40 6.90 11.78 10.46
C ILE A 40 6.40 12.66 11.61
N ALA A 41 6.79 12.37 12.85
CA ALA A 41 6.43 13.18 14.01
C ALA A 41 6.96 14.62 13.92
N LEU A 42 8.14 14.81 13.32
CA LEU A 42 8.73 16.14 13.12
C LEU A 42 8.10 16.90 11.94
N LEU A 43 7.80 16.21 10.84
CA LEU A 43 7.29 16.85 9.62
C LEU A 43 5.78 17.09 9.64
N VAL A 44 5.00 16.11 10.11
CA VAL A 44 3.53 16.15 10.09
C VAL A 44 2.98 15.57 11.39
N PRO A 45 2.95 16.36 12.49
CA PRO A 45 2.53 15.88 13.80
C PRO A 45 1.13 15.26 13.84
N SER A 46 0.19 15.75 13.01
CA SER A 46 -1.17 15.22 12.89
C SER A 46 -1.24 13.77 12.40
N VAL A 47 -0.23 13.30 11.64
CA VAL A 47 -0.14 11.92 11.13
C VAL A 47 0.40 10.96 12.22
N THR A 48 1.04 11.48 13.26
CA THR A 48 1.74 10.70 14.30
C THR A 48 0.90 9.60 14.93
N PRO A 49 -0.39 9.81 15.28
CA PRO A 49 -1.20 8.74 15.87
C PRO A 49 -1.37 7.54 14.93
N LEU A 50 -1.59 7.78 13.63
CA LEU A 50 -1.78 6.73 12.64
C LEU A 50 -0.46 6.02 12.32
N MET A 51 0.56 6.79 11.94
CA MET A 51 1.85 6.23 11.53
C MET A 51 2.66 5.68 12.70
N GLY A 52 2.50 6.25 13.90
CA GLY A 52 3.11 5.75 15.13
C GLY A 52 2.58 4.36 15.48
N MET A 53 1.26 4.14 15.44
CA MET A 53 0.68 2.82 15.71
C MET A 53 1.04 1.80 14.63
N PHE A 54 1.11 2.21 13.36
CA PHE A 54 1.58 1.36 12.28
C PHE A 54 3.05 0.93 12.46
N MET A 55 3.94 1.88 12.79
CA MET A 55 5.35 1.61 13.02
C MET A 55 5.61 0.85 14.32
N LEU A 56 4.76 1.02 15.34
CA LEU A 56 4.78 0.21 16.56
C LEU A 56 4.51 -1.27 16.25
N GLY A 57 3.49 -1.57 15.44
CA GLY A 57 3.22 -2.94 14.99
C GLY A 57 4.39 -3.54 14.21
N ASN A 58 5.06 -2.74 13.38
CA ASN A 58 6.28 -3.14 12.67
C ASN A 58 7.44 -3.43 13.63
N LEU A 59 7.67 -2.56 14.62
CA LEU A 59 8.70 -2.74 15.64
C LEU A 59 8.46 -3.99 16.49
N MET A 60 7.21 -4.26 16.88
CA MET A 60 6.87 -5.49 17.62
C MET A 60 7.22 -6.75 16.82
N LYS A 61 6.98 -6.73 15.50
CA LYS A 61 7.33 -7.82 14.59
C LYS A 61 8.84 -7.98 14.42
N GLU A 62 9.57 -6.90 14.20
CA GLU A 62 11.01 -6.95 13.89
C GLU A 62 11.91 -7.06 15.13
N SER A 63 11.43 -6.66 16.32
CA SER A 63 12.18 -6.75 17.57
C SER A 63 12.44 -8.20 18.01
N GLY A 64 11.51 -9.12 17.73
CA GLY A 64 11.62 -10.54 18.06
C GLY A 64 11.57 -10.89 19.55
N VAL A 65 11.45 -9.90 20.44
CA VAL A 65 11.42 -10.09 21.90
C VAL A 65 9.99 -10.10 22.47
N VAL A 66 9.03 -9.55 21.75
CA VAL A 66 7.62 -9.45 22.16
C VAL A 66 6.71 -10.39 21.36
N GLY A 67 7.14 -11.63 21.12
CA GLY A 67 6.42 -12.61 20.28
C GLY A 67 4.95 -12.80 20.67
N ARG A 68 4.67 -12.95 21.97
CA ARG A 68 3.28 -13.08 22.49
C ARG A 68 2.42 -11.87 22.17
N LEU A 69 2.97 -10.66 22.26
CA LEU A 69 2.23 -9.44 21.96
C LEU A 69 2.02 -9.31 20.44
N THR A 70 3.01 -9.64 19.62
CA THR A 70 2.90 -9.62 18.16
C THR A 70 1.83 -10.59 17.67
N GLU A 71 1.80 -11.82 18.18
CA GLU A 71 0.80 -12.82 17.82
C GLU A 71 -0.61 -12.42 18.28
N THR A 72 -0.72 -11.90 19.51
CA THR A 72 -2.00 -11.40 20.03
C THR A 72 -2.51 -10.20 19.22
N ALA A 73 -1.63 -9.28 18.87
CA ALA A 73 -1.95 -8.09 18.08
C ALA A 73 -2.37 -8.46 16.65
N GLN A 74 -1.68 -9.40 16.00
CA GLN A 74 -1.98 -9.82 14.62
C GLN A 74 -3.21 -10.74 14.52
N GLY A 75 -3.47 -11.53 15.56
CA GLY A 75 -4.59 -12.47 15.61
C GLY A 75 -5.78 -11.95 16.40
N ALA A 76 -5.84 -12.32 17.68
CA ALA A 76 -7.02 -12.14 18.52
C ALA A 76 -7.47 -10.68 18.64
N LEU A 77 -6.56 -9.74 18.92
CA LEU A 77 -6.89 -8.34 19.09
C LEU A 77 -7.41 -7.72 17.79
N MET A 78 -6.74 -7.99 16.66
CA MET A 78 -7.18 -7.52 15.33
C MET A 78 -8.58 -8.03 15.01
N ASN A 79 -8.86 -9.31 15.26
CA ASN A 79 -10.17 -9.89 14.99
C ASN A 79 -11.26 -9.26 15.86
N ILE A 80 -11.02 -9.06 17.16
CA ILE A 80 -11.98 -8.43 18.09
C ILE A 80 -12.27 -6.99 17.66
N VAL A 81 -11.23 -6.18 17.42
CA VAL A 81 -11.38 -4.78 17.01
C VAL A 81 -12.06 -4.68 15.64
N THR A 82 -11.79 -5.59 14.72
CA THR A 82 -12.44 -5.64 13.41
C THR A 82 -13.95 -5.90 13.52
N ILE A 83 -14.37 -6.79 14.43
CA ILE A 83 -15.79 -7.03 14.70
C ILE A 83 -16.46 -5.74 15.21
N PHE A 84 -15.87 -5.10 16.22
CA PHE A 84 -16.44 -3.86 16.76
C PHE A 84 -16.46 -2.72 15.74
N LEU A 85 -15.41 -2.60 14.93
CA LEU A 85 -15.37 -1.61 13.85
C LEU A 85 -16.46 -1.89 12.81
N GLY A 86 -16.64 -3.15 12.39
CA GLY A 86 -17.67 -3.55 11.43
C GLY A 86 -19.09 -3.27 11.94
N VAL A 87 -19.37 -3.60 13.20
CA VAL A 87 -20.67 -3.31 13.83
C VAL A 87 -20.88 -1.80 13.94
N SER A 88 -19.86 -1.05 14.35
CA SER A 88 -19.96 0.41 14.50
C SER A 88 -20.19 1.12 13.16
N VAL A 89 -19.45 0.73 12.12
CA VAL A 89 -19.66 1.26 10.76
C VAL A 89 -21.06 0.90 10.25
N GLY A 90 -21.50 -0.36 10.43
CA GLY A 90 -22.85 -0.79 10.07
C GLY A 90 -23.95 -0.02 10.80
N ALA A 91 -23.76 0.30 12.09
CA ALA A 91 -24.71 1.05 12.89
C ALA A 91 -24.91 2.50 12.37
N THR A 92 -23.91 3.07 11.69
CA THR A 92 -24.02 4.42 11.08
C THR A 92 -24.73 4.46 9.73
N MET A 93 -25.09 3.30 9.15
CA MET A 93 -25.75 3.19 7.85
C MET A 93 -27.27 3.42 7.93
N HIS A 94 -27.69 4.60 8.39
CA HIS A 94 -29.10 4.98 8.42
C HIS A 94 -29.70 5.03 6.99
N ALA A 95 -30.93 4.55 6.84
CA ALA A 95 -31.62 4.46 5.55
C ALA A 95 -31.63 5.79 4.77
N ASN A 96 -31.85 6.92 5.46
CA ASN A 96 -31.89 8.25 4.84
C ASN A 96 -30.51 8.70 4.28
N ASN A 97 -29.41 8.22 4.85
CA ASN A 97 -28.06 8.55 4.40
C ASN A 97 -27.58 7.57 3.32
N PHE A 98 -27.93 6.28 3.46
CA PHE A 98 -27.49 5.21 2.56
C PHE A 98 -28.28 5.15 1.25
N LEU A 99 -29.61 5.29 1.30
CA LEU A 99 -30.49 5.32 0.11
C LEU A 99 -30.54 6.73 -0.50
N SER A 100 -29.40 7.41 -0.58
CA SER A 100 -29.27 8.72 -1.21
C SER A 100 -28.35 8.65 -2.43
N TRP A 101 -28.37 9.70 -3.25
CA TRP A 101 -27.48 9.78 -4.41
C TRP A 101 -25.99 9.93 -4.02
N LYS A 102 -25.71 10.37 -2.80
CA LYS A 102 -24.35 10.66 -2.32
C LYS A 102 -23.48 9.40 -2.22
N PRO A 103 -23.89 8.29 -1.58
CA PRO A 103 -23.12 7.04 -1.58
C PRO A 103 -22.81 6.50 -2.97
N LEU A 104 -23.77 6.57 -3.91
CA LEU A 104 -23.55 6.11 -5.29
C LEU A 104 -22.48 6.94 -6.00
N PHE A 105 -22.48 8.26 -5.77
CA PHE A 105 -21.46 9.17 -6.26
C PHE A 105 -20.08 8.87 -5.66
N ILE A 106 -20.00 8.67 -4.34
CA ILE A 106 -18.74 8.30 -3.64
C ILE A 106 -18.19 6.98 -4.19
N PHE A 107 -19.05 5.97 -4.38
CA PHE A 107 -18.64 4.68 -4.93
C PHE A 107 -18.06 4.82 -6.35
N SER A 108 -18.71 5.64 -7.18
CA SER A 108 -18.27 5.89 -8.56
C SER A 108 -16.95 6.68 -8.60
N LEU A 109 -16.78 7.68 -7.74
CA LEU A 109 -15.50 8.38 -7.56
C LEU A 109 -14.39 7.43 -7.11
N GLY A 110 -14.67 6.53 -6.17
CA GLY A 110 -13.71 5.52 -5.73
C GLY A 110 -13.26 4.60 -6.88
N LEU A 111 -14.19 4.17 -7.74
CA LEU A 111 -13.85 3.35 -8.91
C LEU A 111 -12.93 4.09 -9.90
N LEU A 112 -13.21 5.37 -10.15
CA LEU A 112 -12.38 6.22 -11.00
C LEU A 112 -11.01 6.46 -10.37
N ASP A 113 -10.95 6.72 -9.06
CA ASP A 113 -9.73 6.92 -8.29
C ASP A 113 -8.78 5.71 -8.40
N PHE A 114 -9.30 4.48 -8.25
CA PHE A 114 -8.49 3.27 -8.48
C PHE A 114 -7.89 3.22 -9.89
N GLY A 115 -8.62 3.71 -10.89
CA GLY A 115 -8.13 3.84 -12.26
C GLY A 115 -6.98 4.84 -12.36
N VAL A 116 -7.18 6.04 -11.84
CA VAL A 116 -6.20 7.13 -11.84
C VAL A 116 -4.93 6.72 -11.08
N CYS A 117 -5.07 6.15 -9.88
CA CYS A 117 -3.94 5.64 -9.09
C CYS A 117 -3.14 4.57 -9.84
N THR A 118 -3.83 3.64 -10.53
CA THR A 118 -3.16 2.61 -11.34
C THR A 118 -2.38 3.23 -12.51
N VAL A 119 -2.99 4.18 -13.22
CA VAL A 119 -2.35 4.90 -14.35
C VAL A 119 -1.15 5.69 -13.84
N GLY A 120 -1.33 6.46 -12.76
CA GLY A 120 -0.27 7.25 -12.12
C GLY A 120 0.91 6.40 -11.71
N GLY A 121 0.68 5.27 -11.02
CA GLY A 121 1.75 4.36 -10.62
C GLY A 121 2.55 3.79 -11.80
N ILE A 122 1.87 3.38 -12.88
CA ILE A 122 2.54 2.87 -14.10
C ILE A 122 3.32 4.00 -14.80
N LEU A 123 2.73 5.19 -14.90
CA LEU A 123 3.33 6.35 -15.54
C LEU A 123 4.60 6.77 -14.81
N THR A 124 4.57 6.84 -13.47
CA THR A 124 5.75 7.15 -12.65
C THR A 124 6.88 6.18 -12.94
N VAL A 125 6.63 4.87 -13.03
CA VAL A 125 7.67 3.90 -13.38
C VAL A 125 8.19 4.12 -14.80
N LYS A 126 7.33 4.43 -15.76
CA LYS A 126 7.77 4.75 -17.13
C LYS A 126 8.65 5.99 -17.19
N VAL A 127 8.30 7.04 -16.45
CA VAL A 127 9.11 8.26 -16.34
C VAL A 127 10.44 7.96 -15.67
N MET A 128 10.45 7.22 -14.57
CA MET A 128 11.70 6.78 -13.91
C MET A 128 12.58 5.96 -14.87
N ASN A 129 11.98 5.10 -15.68
CA ASN A 129 12.68 4.31 -16.69
C ASN A 129 13.32 5.15 -17.81
N LEU A 130 13.01 6.45 -17.96
CA LEU A 130 13.74 7.30 -18.90
C LEU A 130 15.15 7.63 -18.39
N PHE A 131 15.32 7.76 -17.07
CA PHE A 131 16.56 8.21 -16.43
C PHE A 131 17.35 7.09 -15.76
N LEU A 132 16.70 5.98 -15.38
CA LEU A 132 17.37 4.87 -14.72
C LEU A 132 18.17 4.01 -15.72
N GLU A 133 19.39 3.65 -15.36
CA GLU A 133 20.17 2.63 -16.07
C GLU A 133 19.50 1.24 -15.93
N GLU A 134 19.07 0.92 -14.71
CA GLU A 134 18.32 -0.28 -14.40
C GLU A 134 16.83 -0.04 -14.52
N LYS A 135 16.24 -0.56 -15.60
CA LYS A 135 14.80 -0.40 -15.84
C LYS A 135 13.99 -1.21 -14.83
N ILE A 136 12.95 -0.58 -14.29
CA ILE A 136 11.94 -1.17 -13.41
C ILE A 136 10.79 -1.69 -14.26
N ASN A 137 10.24 -2.84 -13.93
CA ASN A 137 9.05 -3.36 -14.62
C ASN A 137 7.82 -2.48 -14.33
N PRO A 138 7.18 -1.84 -15.33
CA PRO A 138 6.02 -0.95 -15.10
C PRO A 138 4.81 -1.63 -14.45
N LEU A 139 4.72 -2.96 -14.49
CA LEU A 139 3.68 -3.69 -13.75
C LEU A 139 3.80 -3.48 -12.23
N ILE A 140 5.01 -3.29 -11.72
CA ILE A 140 5.27 -2.98 -10.30
C ILE A 140 4.67 -1.63 -9.90
N GLY A 141 4.64 -0.66 -10.83
CA GLY A 141 4.04 0.65 -10.57
C GLY A 141 2.55 0.57 -10.24
N SER A 142 1.84 -0.37 -10.86
CA SER A 142 0.42 -0.61 -10.55
C SER A 142 0.20 -1.18 -9.15
N ALA A 143 1.21 -1.80 -8.53
CA ALA A 143 1.13 -2.34 -7.18
C ALA A 143 1.20 -1.24 -6.11
N GLY A 144 1.43 0.02 -6.48
CA GLY A 144 1.40 1.16 -5.55
C GLY A 144 0.01 1.47 -4.97
N VAL A 145 -1.06 0.91 -5.54
CA VAL A 145 -2.40 0.95 -4.93
C VAL A 145 -2.37 0.16 -3.63
N SER A 146 -2.73 0.79 -2.51
CA SER A 146 -2.62 0.34 -1.11
C SER A 146 -3.46 -0.89 -0.72
N ALA A 147 -3.78 -1.78 -1.66
CA ALA A 147 -4.51 -3.02 -1.42
C ALA A 147 -3.53 -4.17 -1.11
N VAL A 148 -3.12 -4.26 0.14
CA VAL A 148 -2.18 -5.29 0.63
C VAL A 148 -2.90 -6.62 0.89
N PRO A 149 -2.34 -7.79 0.50
CA PRO A 149 -1.23 -8.01 -0.44
C PRO A 149 -1.71 -8.14 -1.91
N MET A 150 -3.01 -7.93 -2.15
CA MET A 150 -3.66 -8.30 -3.41
C MET A 150 -3.19 -7.51 -4.64
N ALA A 151 -2.89 -6.21 -4.53
CA ALA A 151 -2.36 -5.41 -5.64
C ALA A 151 -1.01 -5.95 -6.17
N ALA A 152 -0.14 -6.37 -5.25
CA ALA A 152 1.13 -7.02 -5.59
C ALA A 152 0.90 -8.40 -6.23
N ARG A 153 -0.08 -9.18 -5.73
CA ARG A 153 -0.47 -10.47 -6.34
C ARG A 153 -1.06 -10.30 -7.75
N VAL A 154 -1.88 -9.28 -7.98
CA VAL A 154 -2.39 -8.97 -9.33
C VAL A 154 -1.24 -8.66 -10.27
N SER A 155 -0.25 -7.88 -9.82
CA SER A 155 0.95 -7.57 -10.61
C SER A 155 1.78 -8.82 -10.91
N GLN A 156 1.95 -9.73 -9.94
CA GLN A 156 2.57 -11.05 -10.11
C GLN A 156 1.84 -11.88 -11.17
N VAL A 157 0.52 -12.02 -11.06
CA VAL A 157 -0.29 -12.82 -12.00
C VAL A 157 -0.21 -12.24 -13.41
N GLN A 158 -0.22 -10.91 -13.55
CA GLN A 158 -0.06 -10.29 -14.87
C GLN A 158 1.35 -10.48 -15.42
N GLY A 159 2.41 -10.38 -14.61
CA GLY A 159 3.78 -10.66 -15.05
C GLY A 159 3.96 -12.10 -15.53
N GLN A 160 3.43 -13.06 -14.77
CA GLN A 160 3.50 -14.50 -15.08
C GLN A 160 2.77 -14.90 -16.37
N LYS A 161 1.80 -14.10 -16.83
CA LYS A 161 1.15 -14.32 -18.13
C LYS A 161 2.09 -14.10 -19.32
N TYR A 162 3.11 -13.24 -19.17
CA TYR A 162 4.07 -12.92 -20.24
C TYR A 162 5.40 -13.66 -20.07
N ASP A 163 5.85 -13.89 -18.84
CA ASP A 163 7.02 -14.74 -18.53
C ASP A 163 6.75 -15.51 -17.23
N LYS A 164 6.57 -16.84 -17.32
CA LYS A 164 6.27 -17.72 -16.19
C LYS A 164 7.38 -17.73 -15.13
N THR A 165 8.61 -17.40 -15.51
CA THR A 165 9.79 -17.35 -14.63
C THR A 165 10.00 -15.97 -14.00
N ASN A 166 9.23 -14.96 -14.40
CA ASN A 166 9.34 -13.60 -13.87
C ASN A 166 8.49 -13.44 -12.61
N HIS A 167 9.12 -13.56 -11.45
CA HIS A 167 8.49 -13.37 -10.15
C HIS A 167 8.65 -11.93 -9.67
N LEU A 168 7.55 -11.17 -9.71
CA LEU A 168 7.44 -9.76 -9.33
C LEU A 168 6.92 -9.56 -7.90
N LEU A 169 6.34 -10.56 -7.24
CA LEU A 169 5.62 -10.40 -5.97
C LEU A 169 6.50 -9.73 -4.90
N MET A 170 7.74 -10.20 -4.74
CA MET A 170 8.65 -9.67 -3.72
C MET A 170 9.03 -8.21 -3.97
N HIS A 171 9.14 -7.80 -5.24
CA HIS A 171 9.44 -6.43 -5.63
C HIS A 171 8.21 -5.53 -5.57
N ALA A 172 7.05 -6.05 -5.97
CA ALA A 172 5.77 -5.34 -5.98
C ALA A 172 5.24 -5.05 -4.57
N MET A 173 5.66 -5.82 -3.56
CA MET A 173 5.33 -5.54 -2.15
C MET A 173 5.94 -4.22 -1.65
N GLY A 174 7.07 -3.77 -2.21
CA GLY A 174 7.69 -2.50 -1.84
C GLY A 174 6.78 -1.30 -2.12
N PRO A 175 6.38 -1.07 -3.39
CA PRO A 175 5.42 -0.02 -3.73
C PRO A 175 4.07 -0.17 -3.06
N ASN A 176 3.59 -1.40 -2.83
CA ASN A 176 2.32 -1.63 -2.14
C ASN A 176 2.37 -1.13 -0.68
N LEU A 177 3.45 -1.42 0.05
CA LEU A 177 3.69 -0.87 1.39
C LEU A 177 3.89 0.65 1.36
N ALA A 178 4.62 1.17 0.36
CA ALA A 178 4.78 2.61 0.19
C ALA A 178 3.44 3.31 -0.05
N GLY A 179 2.51 2.69 -0.78
CA GLY A 179 1.14 3.18 -0.97
C GLY A 179 0.37 3.33 0.34
N VAL A 180 0.43 2.34 1.23
CA VAL A 180 -0.21 2.40 2.56
C VAL A 180 0.34 3.57 3.37
N ILE A 181 1.67 3.72 3.40
CA ILE A 181 2.34 4.82 4.11
C ILE A 181 1.94 6.19 3.51
N GLY A 182 1.97 6.29 2.17
CA GLY A 182 1.60 7.52 1.46
C GLY A 182 0.14 7.92 1.66
N SER A 183 -0.76 6.94 1.72
CA SER A 183 -2.19 7.18 1.98
C SER A 183 -2.41 7.72 3.39
N ALA A 184 -1.73 7.16 4.40
CA ALA A 184 -1.78 7.64 5.77
C ALA A 184 -1.18 9.05 5.92
N ALA A 185 -0.08 9.33 5.23
CA ALA A 185 0.53 10.67 5.20
C ALA A 185 -0.40 11.71 4.54
N ALA A 186 -1.01 11.38 3.39
CA ALA A 186 -1.97 12.25 2.72
C ALA A 186 -3.19 12.51 3.62
N ALA A 187 -3.73 11.47 4.26
CA ALA A 187 -4.85 11.59 5.18
C ALA A 187 -4.54 12.56 6.34
N GLY A 188 -3.38 12.43 7.00
CA GLY A 188 -3.07 13.34 8.11
C GLY A 188 -2.65 14.75 7.66
N MET A 189 -2.16 14.93 6.43
CA MET A 189 -2.03 16.27 5.84
C MET A 189 -3.41 16.91 5.61
N PHE A 190 -4.39 16.16 5.10
CA PHE A 190 -5.75 16.67 4.97
C PHE A 190 -6.37 17.02 6.32
N ILE A 191 -6.17 16.18 7.34
CA ILE A 191 -6.60 16.49 8.71
C ILE A 191 -5.97 17.81 9.18
N ALA A 192 -4.65 18.00 9.05
CA ALA A 192 -3.98 19.24 9.44
C ALA A 192 -4.40 20.49 8.63
N MET A 193 -4.99 20.31 7.45
CA MET A 193 -5.45 21.42 6.62
C MET A 193 -6.91 21.79 6.91
N PHE A 194 -7.70 20.85 7.40
CA PHE A 194 -9.14 21.01 7.63
C PHE A 194 -9.55 21.05 9.11
N ASP A 195 -8.63 20.72 10.03
CA ASP A 195 -8.68 21.06 11.47
C ASP A 195 -8.06 22.45 11.72
#